data_AF-A0A662HB89-F1
#
_entry.id   AF-A0A662HB89-F1
#
_cell.length_a   1.000
_cell.length_b   1.000
_cell.length_c   1.000
_cell.angle_alpha   90.00
_cell.angle_beta   90.00
_cell.angle_gamma   90.00
#
_symmetry.space_group_name_H-M   'P 1'
#
loop_
_entity.id
_entity.type
_entity.pdbx_description
1 polymer ?
#
loop_
_entity_poly.entity_id
_entity_poly.type
_entity_poly.pdbx_seq_one_letter_code
_entity_poly.pdbx_strand_id
1 'polypeptide(L)'
;GERAAIYYYNDTVIAQGNGFAVYADPARNAIIAEIDRDLLLDVEHIEEWKYVVALASYDGFGPLRVRPVGVEAEEWVVGGGRELAKAILAGIEPRVMDLLAPTAEEQYEMLSSFNVERKTVAIVKALTP
;
A
#
# COMPACT_ATOMS: atom_id res chain seq x y z
N GLY A 1 0.89 17.90 -4.38
CA GLY A 1 1.05 16.44 -4.22
C GLY A 1 2.16 15.99 -5.14
N GLU A 2 2.89 14.96 -4.75
CA GLU A 2 3.84 14.31 -5.66
C GLU A 2 3.09 13.58 -6.78
N ARG A 3 3.76 13.40 -7.92
CA ARG A 3 3.20 12.64 -9.04
C ARG A 3 3.14 11.17 -8.67
N ALA A 4 2.11 10.46 -9.12
CA ALA A 4 2.09 9.01 -9.06
C ALA A 4 3.28 8.43 -9.83
N ALA A 5 3.70 7.21 -9.46
CA ALA A 5 4.80 6.52 -10.12
C ALA A 5 4.57 5.01 -10.18
N ILE A 6 5.06 4.38 -11.24
CA ILE A 6 5.22 2.92 -11.36
C ILE A 6 6.64 2.60 -10.88
N TYR A 7 6.75 1.67 -9.95
CA TYR A 7 8.02 1.14 -9.45
C TYR A 7 8.17 -0.30 -9.94
N TYR A 8 9.22 -0.57 -10.72
CA TYR A 8 9.55 -1.93 -11.14
C TYR A 8 10.44 -2.63 -10.12
N TYR A 9 10.51 -3.95 -10.21
CA TYR A 9 11.34 -4.80 -9.35
C TYR A 9 12.85 -4.50 -9.41
N ASN A 10 13.30 -3.80 -10.45
CA ASN A 10 14.69 -3.46 -10.72
C ASN A 10 15.02 -1.99 -10.36
N ASP A 11 14.23 -1.38 -9.48
CA ASP A 11 14.35 0.01 -9.04
C ASP A 11 14.12 1.07 -10.14
N THR A 12 13.66 0.66 -11.33
CA THR A 12 13.23 1.61 -12.35
C THR A 12 11.94 2.29 -11.90
N VAL A 13 11.88 3.61 -12.03
CA VAL A 13 10.70 4.41 -11.64
C VAL A 13 10.22 5.21 -12.84
N ILE A 14 8.94 5.06 -13.19
CA ILE A 14 8.27 5.88 -14.20
C ILE A 14 7.27 6.78 -13.50
N ALA A 15 7.57 8.08 -13.43
CA ALA A 15 6.63 9.06 -12.94
C ALA A 15 5.50 9.31 -13.96
N GLN A 16 4.34 9.71 -13.44
CA GLN A 16 3.18 10.10 -14.24
C GLN A 16 3.54 11.04 -15.39
N GLY A 17 3.01 10.73 -16.58
CA GLY A 17 3.36 11.39 -17.84
C GLY A 17 2.86 10.61 -19.05
N ASN A 18 3.70 10.46 -20.08
CA ASN A 18 3.33 9.75 -21.31
C ASN A 18 3.02 8.29 -21.02
N GLY A 19 1.78 7.89 -21.28
CA GLY A 19 1.29 6.52 -21.09
C GLY A 19 0.98 6.13 -19.64
N PHE A 20 1.04 7.06 -18.68
CA PHE A 20 0.63 6.79 -17.31
C PHE A 20 0.00 8.03 -16.68
N ALA A 21 -1.27 7.91 -16.25
CA ALA A 21 -2.03 8.97 -15.61
C ALA A 21 -2.78 8.46 -14.37
N VAL A 22 -2.72 9.21 -13.27
CA VAL A 22 -3.55 8.99 -12.09
C VAL A 22 -4.28 10.28 -11.75
N TYR A 23 -5.60 10.18 -11.56
CA TYR A 23 -6.44 11.32 -11.25
C TYR A 23 -7.66 10.91 -10.43
N ALA A 24 -8.23 11.86 -9.70
CA ALA A 24 -9.48 11.65 -8.99
C ALA A 24 -10.67 11.89 -9.93
N ASP A 25 -11.67 11.03 -9.85
CA ASP A 25 -13.00 11.19 -10.44
C ASP A 25 -14.03 11.32 -9.29
N PRO A 26 -14.31 12.55 -8.81
CA PRO A 26 -15.20 12.75 -7.68
C PRO A 26 -16.65 12.37 -7.99
N ALA A 27 -17.07 12.43 -9.26
CA ALA A 27 -18.44 12.07 -9.65
C ALA A 27 -18.70 10.58 -9.47
N ARG A 28 -17.66 9.74 -9.65
CA ARG A 28 -17.70 8.29 -9.42
C ARG A 28 -17.18 7.88 -8.04
N ASN A 29 -16.73 8.83 -7.21
CA ASN A 29 -16.03 8.58 -5.96
C ASN A 29 -14.85 7.60 -6.15
N ALA A 30 -14.02 7.86 -7.16
CA ALA A 30 -12.96 6.94 -7.59
C ALA A 30 -11.61 7.65 -7.78
N ILE A 31 -10.53 6.90 -7.64
CA ILE A 31 -9.21 7.25 -8.18
C ILE A 31 -8.99 6.37 -9.41
N ILE A 32 -8.71 7.00 -10.55
CA ILE A 32 -8.49 6.32 -11.81
C ILE A 32 -6.99 6.31 -12.10
N ALA A 33 -6.47 5.12 -12.42
CA ALA A 33 -5.12 4.92 -12.91
C ALA A 33 -5.19 4.33 -14.33
N GLU A 34 -4.72 5.09 -15.31
CA GLU A 34 -4.61 4.69 -16.71
C GLU A 34 -3.14 4.39 -17.01
N ILE A 35 -2.86 3.19 -17.51
CA ILE A 35 -1.51 2.70 -17.78
C ILE A 35 -1.49 2.10 -19.18
N ASP A 36 -0.58 2.59 -20.04
CA ASP A 36 -0.30 2.00 -21.34
C ASP A 36 0.27 0.60 -21.15
N ARG A 37 -0.21 -0.36 -21.95
CA ARG A 37 0.20 -1.76 -21.84
C ARG A 37 1.71 -1.95 -21.96
N ASP A 38 2.38 -1.13 -22.75
CA ASP A 38 3.84 -1.17 -22.96
C ASP A 38 4.64 -0.85 -21.68
N LEU A 39 3.99 -0.24 -20.67
CA LEU A 39 4.59 0.02 -19.36
C LEU A 39 4.40 -1.14 -18.37
N LEU A 40 3.67 -2.18 -18.74
CA LEU A 40 3.44 -3.34 -17.89
C LEU A 40 4.24 -4.53 -18.43
N LEU A 41 4.70 -5.37 -17.51
CA LEU A 41 5.45 -6.58 -17.86
C LEU A 41 4.48 -7.75 -17.98
N ASP A 42 4.70 -8.66 -18.92
CA ASP A 42 3.95 -9.93 -19.01
C ASP A 42 2.44 -9.74 -19.23
N VAL A 43 2.05 -8.72 -19.99
CA VAL A 43 0.64 -8.35 -20.25
C VAL A 43 -0.09 -9.40 -21.07
N GLU A 44 0.65 -10.21 -21.82
CA GLU A 44 0.12 -11.33 -22.58
C GLU A 44 -0.43 -12.47 -21.71
N HIS A 45 -0.04 -12.53 -20.42
CA HIS A 45 -0.52 -13.49 -19.41
C HIS A 45 -1.24 -12.79 -18.25
N ILE A 46 -1.91 -11.66 -18.52
CA ILE A 46 -2.57 -10.84 -17.49
C ILE A 46 -3.62 -11.60 -16.65
N GLU A 47 -4.22 -12.64 -17.22
CA GLU A 47 -5.14 -13.55 -16.53
C GLU A 47 -4.49 -14.39 -15.43
N GLU A 48 -3.17 -14.59 -15.50
CA GLU A 48 -2.40 -15.32 -14.48
C GLU A 48 -1.84 -14.39 -13.40
N TRP A 49 -1.95 -13.09 -13.58
CA TRP A 49 -1.41 -12.12 -12.64
C TRP A 49 -2.02 -12.27 -11.26
N LYS A 50 -1.25 -11.84 -10.27
CA LYS A 50 -1.75 -11.65 -8.91
C LYS A 50 -1.48 -10.24 -8.47
N TYR A 51 -2.45 -9.62 -7.82
CA TYR A 51 -2.37 -8.22 -7.42
C TYR A 51 -2.69 -8.03 -5.95
N VAL A 52 -2.16 -6.95 -5.39
CA VAL A 52 -2.50 -6.44 -4.07
C VAL A 52 -2.96 -5.00 -4.25
N VAL A 53 -4.11 -4.67 -3.69
CA VAL A 53 -4.57 -3.29 -3.58
C VAL A 53 -4.50 -2.92 -2.11
N ALA A 54 -3.67 -1.95 -1.77
CA ALA A 54 -3.47 -1.49 -0.41
C ALA A 54 -3.60 0.04 -0.33
N LEU A 55 -4.16 0.52 0.76
CA LEU A 55 -4.31 1.93 1.09
C LEU A 55 -3.40 2.26 2.27
N ALA A 56 -2.62 3.32 2.12
CA ALA A 56 -1.78 3.86 3.17
C ALA A 56 -1.96 5.38 3.27
N SER A 57 -1.54 5.94 4.41
CA SER A 57 -1.44 7.39 4.55
C SER A 57 -0.33 7.96 3.67
N TYR A 58 -0.41 9.27 3.38
CA TYR A 58 0.61 9.98 2.63
C TYR A 58 1.46 10.89 3.51
N ASP A 59 2.78 10.85 3.29
CA ASP A 59 3.77 11.76 3.86
C ASP A 59 4.64 12.37 2.74
N GLY A 60 4.74 13.69 2.73
CA GLY A 60 5.55 14.44 1.76
C GLY A 60 7.04 14.53 2.09
N PHE A 61 7.50 14.03 3.25
CA PHE A 61 8.89 14.20 3.70
C PHE A 61 9.58 12.90 4.13
N GLY A 62 8.85 11.97 4.75
CA GLY A 62 9.40 10.70 5.22
C GLY A 62 9.95 9.81 4.09
N PRO A 63 10.93 8.94 4.38
CA PRO A 63 11.62 8.15 3.36
C PRO A 63 10.71 7.16 2.61
N LEU A 64 9.62 6.71 3.24
CA LEU A 64 8.64 5.80 2.62
C LEU A 64 7.49 6.53 1.93
N ARG A 65 7.40 7.86 2.07
CA ARG A 65 6.24 8.68 1.68
C ARG A 65 4.90 8.22 2.29
N VAL A 66 4.98 7.49 3.39
CA VAL A 66 3.86 6.99 4.20
C VAL A 66 4.08 7.47 5.62
N ARG A 67 3.04 8.00 6.27
CA ARG A 67 3.17 8.53 7.64
C ARG A 67 3.58 7.40 8.60
N PRO A 68 4.38 7.72 9.63
CA PRO A 68 4.64 6.76 10.70
C PRO A 68 3.34 6.46 11.46
N VAL A 69 3.32 5.29 12.10
CA VAL A 69 2.27 4.88 13.04
C VAL A 69 2.85 4.99 14.45
N GLY A 70 2.16 5.73 15.31
CA GLY A 70 2.47 5.93 16.72
C GLY A 70 1.43 5.28 17.62
N VAL A 71 1.70 5.22 18.93
CA VAL A 71 0.72 4.70 19.89
C VAL A 71 -0.50 5.61 19.96
N GLU A 72 -0.25 6.92 20.04
CA GLU A 72 -1.26 7.96 20.00
C GLU A 72 -1.29 8.61 18.62
N ALA A 73 -2.45 9.15 18.23
CA ALA A 73 -2.57 9.94 17.02
C ALA A 73 -1.99 11.34 17.23
N GLU A 74 -1.24 11.83 16.25
CA GLU A 74 -0.76 13.21 16.19
C GLU A 74 -1.05 13.79 14.79
N GLU A 75 -0.78 15.08 14.57
CA GLU A 75 -1.10 15.75 13.29
C GLU A 75 -0.53 15.02 12.06
N TRP A 76 0.67 14.45 12.22
CA TRP A 76 1.41 13.77 11.14
C TRP A 76 1.70 12.30 11.44
N VAL A 77 1.12 11.75 12.50
CA VAL A 77 1.35 10.38 12.97
C VAL A 77 0.01 9.67 13.08
N VAL A 78 -0.11 8.52 12.42
CA VAL A 78 -1.31 7.69 12.48
C VAL A 78 -1.37 7.02 13.85
N GLY A 79 -2.52 7.10 14.53
CA GLY A 79 -2.72 6.39 15.79
C GLY A 79 -2.96 4.90 15.57
N GLY A 80 -2.05 4.07 16.06
CA GLY A 80 -2.12 2.60 16.02
C GLY A 80 -2.53 1.95 17.35
N GLY A 81 -2.72 2.73 18.40
CA GLY A 81 -3.16 2.24 19.70
C GLY A 81 -2.06 1.55 20.51
N ARG A 82 -2.39 1.23 21.76
CA ARG A 82 -1.45 0.58 22.69
C ARG A 82 -1.17 -0.87 22.30
N GLU A 83 -2.09 -1.51 21.59
CA GLU A 83 -1.94 -2.85 21.03
C GLU A 83 -0.73 -2.98 20.09
N LEU A 84 -0.44 -1.94 19.30
CA LEU A 84 0.69 -1.92 18.39
C LEU A 84 1.99 -1.41 19.02
N ALA A 85 2.00 -0.99 20.28
CA ALA A 85 3.17 -0.35 20.91
C ALA A 85 4.47 -1.17 20.79
N LYS A 86 4.38 -2.50 20.95
CA LYS A 86 5.54 -3.38 20.78
C LYS A 86 5.99 -3.53 19.32
N ALA A 87 5.04 -3.54 18.38
CA ALA A 87 5.33 -3.60 16.94
C ALA A 87 5.96 -2.29 16.46
N ILE A 88 5.44 -1.15 16.92
CA ILE A 88 5.98 0.20 16.67
C ILE A 88 7.42 0.30 17.19
N LEU A 89 7.65 -0.13 18.44
CA LEU A 89 9.00 -0.15 19.01
C LEU A 89 9.97 -1.02 18.21
N ALA A 90 9.47 -2.09 17.59
CA ALA A 90 10.25 -2.99 16.74
C ALA A 90 10.34 -2.52 15.27
N GLY A 91 9.62 -1.48 14.86
CA GLY A 91 9.57 -0.99 13.48
C GLY A 91 8.93 -1.96 12.48
N ILE A 92 8.01 -2.82 12.95
CA ILE A 92 7.32 -3.83 12.13
C ILE A 92 5.80 -3.62 12.06
N GLU A 93 5.33 -2.50 12.60
CA GLU A 93 3.91 -2.15 12.59
C GLU A 93 3.38 -2.04 11.17
N PRO A 94 2.19 -2.60 10.87
CA PRO A 94 1.54 -2.36 9.59
C PRO A 94 1.27 -0.87 9.41
N ARG A 95 1.67 -0.31 8.26
CA ARG A 95 1.34 1.07 7.85
C ARG A 95 0.24 1.14 6.79
N VAL A 96 -0.17 -0.01 6.29
CA VAL A 96 -1.37 -0.18 5.48
C VAL A 96 -2.57 -0.01 6.40
N MET A 97 -3.46 0.91 6.03
CA MET A 97 -4.70 1.20 6.76
C MET A 97 -5.84 0.28 6.31
N ASP A 98 -5.86 -0.06 5.03
CA ASP A 98 -6.87 -0.92 4.43
C ASP A 98 -6.29 -1.65 3.21
N LEU A 99 -6.86 -2.78 2.83
CA LEU A 99 -6.49 -3.52 1.64
C LEU A 99 -7.71 -4.25 1.07
N LEU A 100 -7.69 -4.50 -0.23
CA LEU A 100 -8.69 -5.36 -0.86
C LEU A 100 -8.48 -6.80 -0.41
N ALA A 101 -9.49 -7.38 0.23
CA ALA A 101 -9.54 -8.78 0.62
C ALA A 101 -10.91 -9.38 0.26
N PRO A 102 -11.05 -10.71 0.16
CA PRO A 102 -12.34 -11.34 -0.12
C PRO A 102 -13.36 -11.13 1.00
N THR A 103 -12.89 -11.03 2.25
CA THR A 103 -13.70 -10.79 3.45
C THR A 103 -13.01 -9.81 4.40
N ALA A 104 -13.79 -9.18 5.28
CA ALA A 104 -13.25 -8.31 6.32
C ALA A 104 -12.36 -9.10 7.30
N GLU A 105 -12.76 -10.32 7.64
CA GLU A 105 -11.99 -11.22 8.51
C GLU A 105 -10.61 -11.51 7.92
N GLU A 106 -10.53 -11.81 6.62
CA GLU A 106 -9.24 -12.02 5.95
C GLU A 106 -8.39 -10.75 5.88
N GLN A 107 -9.00 -9.58 5.72
CA GLN A 107 -8.29 -8.30 5.82
C GLN A 107 -7.67 -8.12 7.21
N TYR A 108 -8.44 -8.35 8.28
CA TYR A 108 -7.93 -8.29 9.65
C TYR A 108 -6.85 -9.33 9.92
N GLU A 109 -7.02 -10.57 9.45
CA GLU A 109 -6.00 -11.62 9.56
C GLU A 109 -4.70 -11.21 8.88
N MET A 110 -4.76 -10.68 7.66
CA MET A 110 -3.57 -10.22 6.93
C MET A 110 -2.86 -9.08 7.68
N LEU A 111 -3.60 -8.06 8.12
CA LEU A 111 -3.01 -6.90 8.81
C LEU A 111 -2.52 -7.22 10.23
N SER A 112 -3.07 -8.25 10.88
CA SER A 112 -2.65 -8.70 12.22
C SER A 112 -1.60 -9.81 12.21
N SER A 113 -1.17 -10.28 11.03
CA SER A 113 -0.27 -11.45 10.91
C SER A 113 1.20 -11.17 11.26
N PHE A 114 1.55 -9.94 11.65
CA PHE A 114 2.91 -9.60 12.09
C PHE A 114 3.23 -10.31 13.40
N ASN A 115 4.52 -10.48 13.70
CA ASN A 115 4.94 -11.14 14.93
C ASN A 115 6.14 -10.43 15.55
N VAL A 116 5.93 -9.86 16.73
CA VAL A 116 6.95 -9.09 17.48
C VAL A 116 8.12 -9.97 17.93
N GLU A 117 7.83 -11.17 18.43
CA GLU A 117 8.86 -12.09 18.95
C GLU A 117 9.79 -12.58 17.84
N ARG A 118 9.20 -12.90 16.69
CA ARG A 118 9.91 -13.37 15.49
C ARG A 118 10.43 -12.22 14.61
N LYS A 119 10.06 -10.98 14.93
CA LYS A 119 10.37 -9.76 14.16
C LYS A 119 9.96 -9.84 12.69
N THR A 120 8.76 -10.35 12.43
CA THR A 120 8.21 -10.46 11.06
C THR A 120 7.11 -9.45 10.83
N VAL A 121 7.12 -8.80 9.67
CA VAL A 121 6.04 -7.92 9.20
C VAL A 121 4.78 -8.72 8.84
N ALA A 122 3.66 -8.02 8.69
CA ALA A 122 2.40 -8.60 8.21
C ALA A 122 2.56 -9.18 6.79
N ILE A 123 1.81 -10.25 6.50
CA ILE A 123 1.81 -10.95 5.22
C ILE A 123 0.47 -10.66 4.54
N VAL A 124 0.54 -9.95 3.41
CA VAL A 124 -0.61 -9.69 2.55
C VAL A 124 -0.66 -10.72 1.44
N LYS A 125 -1.82 -11.34 1.25
CA LYS A 125 -2.04 -12.32 0.18
C LYS A 125 -2.39 -11.57 -1.11
N ALA A 126 -1.76 -11.97 -2.21
CA ALA A 126 -2.13 -11.47 -3.52
C ALA A 126 -3.40 -12.17 -4.02
N LEU A 127 -4.28 -11.40 -4.66
CA LEU A 127 -5.55 -11.84 -5.23
C LEU A 127 -5.35 -12.22 -6.70
N THR A 128 -6.19 -13.13 -7.18
CA THR A 128 -6.32 -13.44 -8.62
C THR A 128 -7.44 -12.59 -9.23
N PRO A 129 -7.37 -12.28 -10.54
CA PRO A 129 -8.44 -11.62 -11.29
C PRO A 129 -9.81 -12.30 -11.16
#